data_AF-A0A3M2YNQ0-F1
#
_entry.id   AF-A0A3M2YNQ0-F1
#
_cell.length_a   1.000
_cell.length_b   1.000
_cell.length_c   1.000
_cell.angle_alpha   90.00
_cell.angle_beta   90.00
_cell.angle_gamma   90.00
#
_symmetry.space_group_name_H-M   'P 1'
#
loop_
_entity.id
_entity.type
_entity.pdbx_description
1 polymer ?
#
loop_
_entity_poly.entity_id
_entity_poly.type
_entity_poly.pdbx_seq_one_letter_code
_entity_poly.pdbx_strand_id
1 'polypeptide(L)' 'MLKYLEEVPEQESQWRGECFVFDNRVTVRHDLTEGDYDQCHACRTPISAEDRASEHYAPGVSCPHCWDSL' A
#
# COMPACT_ATOMS: atom_id res chain seq x y z
N MET A 1 0.65 -9.14 10.00
CA MET A 1 1.58 -9.17 11.15
C MET A 1 2.53 -10.36 10.99
N LEU A 2 3.84 -10.20 11.23
CA LEU A 2 4.89 -11.22 11.02
C LEU A 2 5.07 -12.13 12.25
N LYS A 3 4.00 -12.81 12.63
CA LYS A 3 3.88 -13.64 13.85
C LYS A 3 5.02 -14.67 14.05
N TYR A 4 5.62 -15.17 12.97
CA TYR A 4 6.75 -16.11 13.06
C TYR A 4 8.01 -15.49 13.69
N LEU A 5 8.31 -14.23 13.36
CA LEU A 5 9.42 -13.51 13.98
C LEU A 5 9.11 -13.13 15.44
N GLU A 6 7.83 -13.08 15.80
CA GLU A 6 7.37 -12.79 17.18
C GLU A 6 7.49 -14.03 18.08
N GLU A 7 7.21 -15.22 17.55
CA GLU A 7 7.11 -16.45 18.34
C GLU A 7 8.39 -17.29 18.36
N VAL A 8 9.32 -17.09 17.41
CA VAL A 8 10.55 -17.89 17.28
C VAL A 8 11.79 -17.05 17.63
N PRO A 9 12.58 -17.44 18.65
CA PRO A 9 13.83 -16.77 18.98
C PRO A 9 14.81 -16.78 17.80
N GLU A 10 15.56 -15.70 17.61
CA GLU A 10 16.50 -15.55 16.49
C GLU A 10 17.51 -16.71 16.41
N GLN A 11 17.99 -17.21 17.56
CA GLN A 11 18.97 -18.30 17.60
C GLN A 11 18.41 -19.62 17.06
N GLU A 12 17.09 -19.78 17.08
CA GLU A 12 16.36 -20.93 16.55
C GLU A 12 15.69 -20.61 15.19
N SER A 13 15.77 -19.35 14.76
CA SER A 13 15.20 -18.89 13.50
C SER A 13 15.95 -19.50 12.32
N GLN A 14 15.20 -20.13 11.44
CA GLN A 14 15.70 -20.64 10.18
C GLN A 14 15.73 -19.54 9.10
N TRP A 15 15.13 -18.38 9.38
CA TRP A 15 15.09 -17.26 8.44
C TRP A 15 16.45 -16.57 8.36
N ARG A 16 17.01 -16.49 7.14
CA ARG A 16 18.26 -15.77 6.86
C ARG A 16 18.04 -14.84 5.68
N GLY A 17 18.02 -13.54 5.94
CA GLY A 17 17.76 -12.51 4.93
C GLY A 17 16.79 -11.45 5.43
N GLU A 18 16.29 -10.63 4.51
CA GLU A 18 15.43 -9.49 4.82
C GLU A 18 14.00 -9.72 4.29
N CYS A 19 12.99 -9.22 5.01
CA CYS A 19 11.59 -9.28 4.58
C CYS A 19 11.22 -7.98 3.89
N PHE A 20 10.71 -8.07 2.67
CA PHE A 20 10.16 -6.93 1.95
C PHE A 20 8.65 -6.83 2.21
N VAL A 21 8.27 -5.91 3.08
CA VAL A 21 6.87 -5.72 3.49
C VAL A 21 6.23 -4.65 2.61
N PHE A 22 5.38 -5.08 1.68
CA PHE A 22 4.43 -4.20 1.02
C PHE A 22 3.05 -4.42 1.61
N ASP A 23 2.70 -3.54 2.53
CA ASP A 23 1.31 -3.39 2.90
C ASP A 23 0.69 -2.34 1.97
N ASN A 24 -0.28 -2.77 1.15
CA ASN A 24 -0.99 -1.87 0.24
C ASN A 24 -1.85 -0.82 0.99
N ARG A 25 -1.87 -0.86 2.33
CA ARG A 25 -2.41 0.23 3.15
C ARG A 25 -1.68 1.53 2.86
N VAL A 26 -2.40 2.44 2.20
CA VAL A 26 -1.90 3.77 1.86
C VAL A 26 -2.05 4.73 3.02
N THR A 27 -3.13 4.57 3.77
CA THR A 27 -3.41 5.34 4.98
C THR A 27 -3.94 4.40 6.05
N VAL A 28 -3.63 4.69 7.30
CA VAL A 28 -4.22 4.04 8.47
C VAL A 28 -4.88 5.10 9.33
N ARG A 29 -6.02 4.76 9.91
CA ARG A 29 -6.68 5.57 10.94
C ARG A 29 -5.96 5.40 12.28
N HIS A 30 -6.38 6.16 13.29
CA HIS A 30 -5.73 6.18 14.61
C HIS A 30 -5.73 4.81 15.30
N ASP A 31 -6.74 3.99 15.05
CA ASP A 31 -6.90 2.61 15.53
C ASP A 31 -6.21 1.57 14.63
N LEU A 32 -5.34 2.01 13.72
CA LEU A 32 -4.60 1.17 12.77
C LEU A 32 -5.48 0.43 11.75
N THR A 33 -6.78 0.77 11.67
CA THR A 33 -7.63 0.29 10.58
C THR A 33 -7.24 0.94 9.27
N GLU A 34 -7.59 0.29 8.18
CA GLU A 34 -7.40 0.83 6.83
C GLU A 34 -8.12 2.19 6.69
N GLY A 35 -7.42 3.18 6.15
CA GLY A 35 -8.00 4.46 5.75
C GLY A 35 -8.57 4.38 4.33
N ASP A 36 -9.30 5.41 3.91
CA ASP A 36 -10.14 5.34 2.70
C ASP A 36 -9.38 5.64 1.39
N TYR A 37 -8.11 6.04 1.50
CA TYR A 37 -7.26 6.36 0.36
C TYR A 37 -6.61 5.10 -0.20
N ASP A 38 -6.60 5.02 -1.53
CA ASP A 38 -5.88 4.02 -2.31
C ASP A 38 -4.60 4.60 -2.89
N GLN A 39 -3.77 3.81 -3.59
CA GLN A 39 -2.54 4.30 -4.20
C GLN A 39 -2.65 4.17 -5.72
N CYS A 40 -2.40 5.26 -6.43
CA CYS A 40 -2.21 5.18 -7.88
C CYS A 40 -0.95 4.35 -8.18
N HIS A 41 -1.10 3.26 -8.93
CA HIS A 41 0.04 2.40 -9.27
C HIS A 41 1.04 3.08 -10.20
N ALA A 42 0.59 4.07 -10.99
CA ALA A 42 1.42 4.74 -11.98
C ALA A 42 2.31 5.83 -11.35
N CYS A 43 1.74 6.69 -10.51
CA CYS A 43 2.46 7.81 -9.89
C CYS A 43 2.70 7.66 -8.37
N ARG A 44 2.25 6.55 -7.77
CA ARG A 44 2.38 6.23 -6.32
C ARG A 44 1.72 7.24 -5.37
N THR A 45 0.90 8.15 -5.89
CA THR A 45 0.16 9.16 -5.11
C THR A 45 -1.09 8.55 -4.48
N PRO A 46 -1.45 8.92 -3.24
CA PRO A 46 -2.74 8.54 -2.65
C PRO A 46 -3.91 9.09 -3.48
N ILE A 47 -4.94 8.27 -3.68
CA ILE A 47 -6.16 8.63 -4.41
C ILE A 47 -7.36 8.42 -3.50
N SER A 48 -8.24 9.41 -3.44
CA SER A 48 -9.48 9.29 -2.66
C SER A 48 -10.54 8.45 -3.39
N ALA A 49 -11.68 8.22 -2.74
CA ALA A 49 -12.84 7.64 -3.43
C ALA A 49 -13.35 8.54 -4.57
N GLU A 50 -13.31 9.86 -4.40
CA GLU A 50 -13.67 10.83 -5.43
C GLU A 50 -12.70 10.78 -6.62
N ASP A 51 -11.39 10.67 -6.36
CA ASP A 51 -10.40 10.53 -7.43
C ASP A 51 -10.64 9.28 -8.27
N ARG A 52 -11.03 8.16 -7.62
CA ARG A 52 -11.38 6.91 -8.31
C ARG A 52 -12.68 7.01 -9.13
N ALA A 53 -13.54 7.98 -8.84
CA ALA A 53 -14.77 8.22 -9.59
C ALA A 53 -14.58 9.14 -10.80
N SER A 54 -13.40 9.76 -10.95
CA SER A 54 -13.07 10.60 -12.08
C SER A 54 -12.97 9.81 -13.38
N GLU A 55 -13.37 10.43 -14.49
CA GLU A 55 -13.19 9.91 -15.86
C GLU A 55 -11.72 9.70 -16.25
N HIS A 56 -10.79 10.35 -15.55
CA HIS A 56 -9.34 10.22 -15.76
C HIS A 56 -8.70 9.10 -14.94
N TYR A 57 -9.48 8.41 -14.11
CA TYR A 57 -9.00 7.26 -13.37
C TYR A 57 -9.10 5.99 -14.21
N ALA A 58 -7.96 5.38 -14.46
CA ALA A 58 -7.85 4.06 -15.05
C ALA A 58 -7.08 3.17 -14.07
N PRO A 59 -7.74 2.18 -13.43
CA PRO A 59 -7.10 1.31 -12.44
C PRO A 59 -5.78 0.73 -12.96
N GLY A 60 -4.69 0.94 -12.21
CA GLY A 60 -3.36 0.46 -12.57
C GLY A 60 -2.63 1.27 -13.65
N VAL A 61 -3.30 2.18 -14.34
CA VAL A 61 -2.75 2.92 -15.50
C VAL A 61 -2.54 4.39 -15.17
N SER A 62 -3.56 5.08 -14.65
CA SER A 62 -3.50 6.52 -14.40
C SER A 62 -4.52 6.97 -13.37
N CYS A 63 -4.29 8.13 -12.77
CA CYS A 63 -5.23 8.81 -11.89
C CYS A 63 -5.41 10.26 -12.33
N PRO A 64 -6.39 11.01 -11.77
CA PRO A 64 -6.61 12.42 -12.10
C PRO A 64 -5.39 13.32 -11.88
N HIS A 65 -4.44 12.88 -11.06
CA HIS A 65 -3.21 13.61 -10.77
C HIS A 65 -2.07 13.33 -11.77
N CYS A 66 -2.18 12.31 -12.63
CA CYS A 66 -1.08 11.93 -13.53
C CYS A 66 -1.52 11.51 -14.94
N TRP A 67 -2.81 11.51 -15.26
CA TRP A 67 -3.33 11.03 -16.54
C TRP A 67 -2.78 11.76 -17.76
N ASP A 68 -2.34 13.01 -17.61
CA ASP A 68 -1.77 13.84 -18.67
C ASP A 68 -0.23 13.83 -18.69
N SER A 69 0.39 13.15 -17.72
CA SER A 69 1.82 13.26 -17.40
C SER A 69 2.54 11.89 -17.43
N LEU A 70 1.91 10.87 -17.99
CA LEU A 70 2.45 9.50 -18.13
C LEU A 70 3.16 9.27 -19.45
#